data_AF-A0A521WC07-F1
#
_entry.id   AF-A0A521WC07-F1
#
_cell.length_a   1.000
_cell.length_b   1.000
_cell.length_c   1.000
_cell.angle_alpha   90.00
_cell.angle_beta   90.00
_cell.angle_gamma   90.00
#
_symmetry.space_group_name_H-M   'P 1'
#
loop_
_entity.id
_entity.type
_entity.pdbx_description
1 polymer ?
#
loop_
_entity_poly.entity_id
_entity_poly.type
_entity_poly.pdbx_seq_one_letter_code
_entity_poly.pdbx_strand_id
1 'polypeptide(L)'
;MARLAALLVAGLALAACGDPAGAPCAIRGSGFTSSHDCATKCLALWSVNCPDGSSVQPGVCAGRRGCEAGSCPEGQYCYHFDDPFEERSYCIPDTVCGGGTAPPAAEE
;
A
#
# COMPACT_ATOMS: atom_id res chain seq x y z
N MET A 1 -42.51 -9.13 22.02
CA MET A 1 -41.55 -8.14 21.49
C MET A 1 -40.12 -8.73 21.56
N ALA A 2 -39.80 -9.73 20.75
CA ALA A 2 -38.54 -10.49 20.92
C ALA A 2 -38.05 -11.17 19.63
N ARG A 3 -38.28 -10.56 18.45
CA ARG A 3 -37.90 -11.17 17.16
C ARG A 3 -37.18 -10.26 16.16
N LEU A 4 -36.94 -8.99 16.51
CA LEU A 4 -36.37 -8.00 15.58
C LEU A 4 -34.90 -7.64 15.85
N ALA A 5 -34.27 -8.17 16.90
CA ALA A 5 -32.87 -7.84 17.23
C ALA A 5 -31.83 -8.76 16.57
N ALA A 6 -32.25 -9.85 15.91
CA ALA A 6 -31.33 -10.88 15.42
C ALA A 6 -30.70 -10.58 14.04
N LEU A 7 -31.10 -9.51 13.36
CA LEU A 7 -30.67 -9.21 11.98
C LEU A 7 -29.49 -8.24 11.86
N LEU A 8 -28.94 -7.73 12.97
CA LEU A 8 -27.84 -6.76 12.95
C LEU A 8 -26.43 -7.40 13.02
N VAL A 9 -26.32 -8.73 13.07
CA VAL A 9 -25.03 -9.44 13.21
C VAL A 9 -24.72 -10.30 11.97
N ALA A 10 -25.29 -9.95 10.82
CA ALA A 10 -24.99 -10.62 9.55
C ALA A 10 -24.02 -9.78 8.71
N GLY A 11 -22.72 -10.04 8.86
CA GLY A 11 -21.84 -10.05 7.70
C GLY A 11 -20.85 -8.92 7.48
N LEU A 12 -20.16 -8.42 8.51
CA LEU A 12 -18.84 -7.74 8.35
C LEU A 12 -17.71 -8.72 7.97
N ALA A 13 -18.01 -9.74 7.14
CA ALA A 13 -17.14 -10.89 6.91
C ALA A 13 -16.67 -10.98 5.44
N LEU A 14 -16.23 -9.87 4.86
CA LEU A 14 -15.56 -9.82 3.55
C LEU A 14 -14.18 -9.15 3.61
N ALA A 15 -13.53 -9.12 4.78
CA ALA A 15 -12.11 -8.81 4.92
C ALA A 15 -11.29 -10.11 4.74
N ALA A 16 -11.37 -10.73 3.58
CA ALA A 16 -10.56 -11.89 3.23
C ALA A 16 -9.69 -11.52 2.03
N CYS A 17 -8.43 -11.15 2.33
CA CYS A 17 -7.21 -11.24 1.53
C CYS A 17 -6.26 -10.09 1.89
N GLY A 18 -5.75 -10.10 3.11
CA GLY A 18 -4.62 -9.28 3.54
C GLY A 18 -4.90 -7.81 3.90
N ASP A 19 -3.90 -7.20 4.55
CA ASP A 19 -3.95 -5.83 5.03
C ASP A 19 -4.10 -4.80 3.87
N PRO A 20 -4.88 -3.72 4.08
CA PRO A 20 -5.15 -2.73 3.05
C PRO A 20 -3.93 -1.87 2.72
N ALA A 21 -3.97 -1.16 1.59
CA ALA A 21 -2.93 -0.22 1.19
C ALA A 21 -2.67 0.81 2.31
N GLY A 22 -1.39 1.02 2.64
CA GLY A 22 -0.99 1.93 3.71
C GLY A 22 -1.01 1.35 5.12
N ALA A 23 -1.57 0.16 5.33
CA ALA A 23 -1.45 -0.52 6.61
C ALA A 23 0.01 -0.84 6.92
N PRO A 24 0.46 -0.70 8.17
CA PRO A 24 1.81 -1.08 8.55
C PRO A 24 2.02 -2.58 8.28
N CYS A 25 3.16 -2.93 7.72
CA CYS A 25 3.49 -4.30 7.37
C CYS A 25 4.89 -4.67 7.85
N ALA A 26 5.05 -5.95 8.18
CA ALA A 26 6.34 -6.54 8.50
C ALA A 26 6.51 -7.83 7.71
N ILE A 27 7.73 -8.05 7.22
CA ILE A 27 8.09 -9.34 6.64
C ILE A 27 8.45 -10.28 7.77
N ARG A 28 7.82 -11.46 7.79
CA ARG A 28 8.12 -12.54 8.73
C ARG A 28 8.86 -13.64 7.99
N GLY A 29 9.78 -14.32 8.69
CA GLY A 29 10.63 -15.35 8.10
C GLY A 29 11.88 -14.78 7.43
N SER A 30 12.67 -15.64 6.78
CA SER A 30 13.92 -15.26 6.12
C SER A 30 14.15 -16.08 4.85
N GLY A 31 14.82 -15.48 3.86
CA GLY A 31 15.08 -16.12 2.58
C GLY A 31 13.80 -16.50 1.82
N PHE A 32 13.75 -17.73 1.30
CA PHE A 32 12.67 -18.24 0.44
C PHE A 32 11.34 -18.51 1.16
N THR A 33 11.31 -18.48 2.49
CA THR A 33 10.09 -18.67 3.29
C THR A 33 9.56 -17.37 3.88
N SER A 34 10.04 -16.23 3.38
CA SER A 34 9.54 -14.92 3.79
C SER A 34 8.08 -14.73 3.37
N SER A 35 7.29 -14.09 4.22
CA SER A 35 5.87 -13.85 3.99
C SER A 35 5.42 -12.53 4.65
N HIS A 36 4.30 -12.00 4.18
CA HIS A 36 3.69 -10.78 4.70
C HIS A 36 2.16 -10.87 4.65
N ASP A 37 1.50 -10.12 5.52
CA ASP A 37 0.04 -10.12 5.64
C ASP A 37 -0.66 -9.22 4.61
N CYS A 38 0.07 -8.43 3.81
CA CYS A 38 -0.51 -7.53 2.81
C CYS A 38 -1.21 -8.23 1.67
N ALA A 39 -2.31 -7.64 1.19
CA ALA A 39 -3.07 -8.12 0.03
C ALA A 39 -2.23 -8.22 -1.25
N THR A 40 -1.37 -7.22 -1.49
CA THR A 40 -0.53 -7.15 -2.70
C THR A 40 0.94 -7.40 -2.38
N LYS A 41 1.56 -6.51 -1.61
CA LYS A 41 2.98 -6.56 -1.27
C LYS A 41 3.23 -5.74 -0.01
N CYS A 42 4.12 -6.21 0.88
CA CYS A 42 4.68 -5.36 1.93
C CYS A 42 5.88 -4.57 1.40
N LEU A 43 5.97 -3.26 1.64
CA LEU A 43 7.05 -2.39 1.17
C LEU A 43 8.18 -2.20 2.21
N ALA A 44 8.29 -3.07 3.20
CA ALA A 44 9.27 -2.94 4.29
C ALA A 44 10.75 -3.05 3.86
N LEU A 45 11.05 -3.58 2.68
CA LEU A 45 12.42 -3.69 2.14
C LEU A 45 12.69 -2.74 0.97
N TRP A 46 11.72 -1.91 0.60
CA TRP A 46 11.85 -1.00 -0.55
C TRP A 46 11.99 0.43 -0.06
N SER A 47 13.02 1.12 -0.52
CA SER A 47 13.16 2.55 -0.30
C SER A 47 12.40 3.32 -1.38
N VAL A 48 11.62 4.30 -0.96
CA VAL A 48 10.96 5.28 -1.81
C VAL A 48 11.76 6.58 -1.73
N ASN A 49 12.14 7.11 -2.88
CA ASN A 49 12.73 8.45 -2.94
C ASN A 49 11.60 9.48 -2.95
N CYS A 50 11.52 10.25 -1.88
CA CYS A 50 10.57 11.34 -1.76
C CYS A 50 11.06 12.56 -2.55
N PRO A 51 10.13 13.42 -3.02
CA PRO A 51 10.48 14.63 -3.77
C PRO A 51 11.34 15.63 -3.00
N ASP A 52 11.34 15.56 -1.66
CA ASP A 52 12.23 16.33 -0.77
C ASP A 52 13.71 15.88 -0.87
N GLY A 53 14.02 14.78 -1.57
CA GLY A 53 15.34 14.18 -1.64
C GLY A 53 15.62 13.19 -0.51
N SER A 54 14.74 13.14 0.50
CA SER A 54 14.74 12.09 1.53
C SER A 54 14.38 10.72 0.95
N SER A 55 15.03 9.66 1.43
CA SER A 55 14.69 8.28 1.09
C SER A 55 14.08 7.59 2.30
N VAL A 56 12.87 7.04 2.15
CA VAL A 56 12.13 6.43 3.25
C VAL A 56 11.80 4.98 2.94
N GLN A 57 11.90 4.11 3.95
CA GLN A 57 11.35 2.76 3.89
C GLN A 57 9.98 2.79 4.57
N PRO A 58 8.88 2.81 3.82
CA PRO A 58 7.57 3.08 4.40
C PRO A 58 7.11 1.98 5.35
N GLY A 59 7.51 0.72 5.12
CA GLY A 59 7.02 -0.39 5.94
C GLY A 59 5.50 -0.55 5.87
N VAL A 60 4.89 -0.24 4.72
CA VAL A 60 3.44 -0.31 4.52
C VAL A 60 3.05 -1.30 3.42
N CYS A 61 1.81 -1.76 3.45
CA CYS A 61 1.24 -2.53 2.36
C CYS A 61 1.04 -1.66 1.12
N ALA A 62 1.51 -2.14 -0.02
CA ALA A 62 1.25 -1.56 -1.33
C ALA A 62 -0.21 -1.78 -1.73
N GLY A 63 -0.77 -0.79 -2.42
CA GLY A 63 -2.06 -0.89 -3.08
C GLY A 63 -1.99 -1.62 -4.42
N ARG A 64 -2.71 -1.09 -5.40
CA ARG A 64 -2.75 -1.63 -6.78
C ARG A 64 -1.34 -1.61 -7.40
N ARG A 65 -0.97 -2.70 -8.08
CA ARG A 65 0.24 -2.80 -8.91
C ARG A 65 -0.01 -2.27 -10.32
N GLY A 66 1.03 -1.76 -10.97
CA GLY A 66 0.99 -1.32 -12.37
C GLY A 66 0.12 -0.08 -12.52
N CYS A 67 0.21 0.82 -11.54
CA CYS A 67 -0.44 2.11 -11.64
C CYS A 67 0.30 3.02 -12.63
N GLU A 68 -0.46 3.98 -13.14
CA GLU A 68 0.00 5.16 -13.86
C GLU A 68 -0.29 6.41 -13.01
N ALA A 69 0.33 7.54 -13.35
CA ALA A 69 0.04 8.82 -12.70
C ALA A 69 -1.47 9.13 -12.75
N GLY A 70 -2.06 9.47 -11.60
CA GLY A 70 -3.50 9.75 -11.49
C GLY A 70 -4.44 8.53 -11.52
N SER A 71 -3.91 7.31 -11.67
CA SER A 71 -4.74 6.07 -11.66
C SER A 71 -5.00 5.51 -10.27
N CYS A 72 -4.35 6.08 -9.24
CA CYS A 72 -4.49 5.65 -7.85
C CYS A 72 -5.70 6.29 -7.17
N PRO A 73 -6.26 5.65 -6.13
CA PRO A 73 -7.32 6.24 -5.31
C PRO A 73 -6.88 7.55 -4.66
N GLU A 74 -7.84 8.41 -4.28
CA GLU A 74 -7.55 9.64 -3.53
C GLU A 74 -6.72 9.35 -2.27
N GLY A 75 -5.73 10.21 -1.99
CA GLY A 75 -4.77 10.01 -0.90
C GLY A 75 -3.68 8.97 -1.18
N GLN A 76 -3.55 8.49 -2.42
CA GLN A 76 -2.47 7.62 -2.85
C GLN A 76 -1.81 8.13 -4.13
N TYR A 77 -0.50 7.94 -4.23
CA TYR A 77 0.28 8.23 -5.43
C TYR A 77 0.87 6.97 -6.01
N CYS A 78 1.04 6.99 -7.33
CA CYS A 78 1.73 5.93 -8.03
C CYS A 78 3.24 6.13 -7.91
N TYR A 79 3.90 5.25 -7.18
CA TYR A 79 5.35 5.24 -7.05
C TYR A 79 5.96 4.16 -7.93
N HIS A 80 6.90 4.57 -8.76
CA HIS A 80 7.76 3.67 -9.53
C HIS A 80 9.00 3.35 -8.71
N PHE A 81 9.25 2.06 -8.49
CA PHE A 81 10.47 1.59 -7.89
C PHE A 81 11.49 1.31 -8.99
N ASP A 82 12.69 1.88 -8.86
CA ASP A 82 13.82 1.57 -9.72
C ASP A 82 14.39 0.20 -9.29
N ASP A 83 13.71 -0.87 -9.71
CA ASP A 83 14.19 -2.23 -9.55
C ASP A 83 14.53 -2.80 -10.94
N PRO A 84 15.81 -3.14 -11.21
CA PRO A 84 16.25 -3.53 -12.55
C PRO A 84 15.70 -4.89 -13.00
N PHE A 85 15.02 -5.64 -12.13
CA PHE A 85 14.52 -6.98 -12.42
C PHE A 85 12.99 -7.04 -12.56
N GLU A 86 12.27 -6.04 -12.05
CA GLU A 86 10.82 -5.94 -12.21
C GLU A 86 10.42 -4.45 -12.24
N GLU A 87 9.81 -3.99 -13.35
CA GLU A 87 9.12 -2.69 -13.36
C GLU A 87 7.87 -2.79 -12.48
N ARG A 88 7.88 -2.07 -11.36
CA ARG A 88 6.85 -2.21 -10.33
C ARG A 88 6.38 -0.86 -9.87
N SER A 89 5.32 -0.38 -10.49
CA SER A 89 4.57 0.76 -9.99
C SER A 89 3.56 0.30 -8.95
N TYR A 90 3.46 0.97 -7.81
CA TYR A 90 2.44 0.69 -6.79
C TYR A 90 1.78 1.96 -6.29
N CYS A 91 0.47 1.89 -6.02
CA CYS A 91 -0.22 2.94 -5.27
C CYS A 91 0.19 2.87 -3.79
N ILE A 92 0.68 3.98 -3.25
CA ILE A 92 1.13 4.12 -1.87
C ILE A 92 0.50 5.39 -1.29
N PRO A 93 0.11 5.41 0.00
CA PRO A 93 -0.41 6.62 0.63
C PRO A 93 0.54 7.82 0.50
N ASP A 94 0.01 9.00 0.26
CA ASP A 94 0.80 10.25 0.18
C ASP A 94 1.49 10.60 1.52
N THR A 95 0.97 10.05 2.62
CA THR A 95 1.52 10.22 3.96
C THR A 95 2.87 9.54 4.15
N VAL A 96 3.28 8.63 3.26
CA VAL A 96 4.60 7.97 3.32
C VAL A 96 5.75 8.96 3.25
N CYS A 97 5.64 10.00 2.44
CA CYS A 97 6.63 11.07 2.34
C CYS A 97 6.37 12.22 3.31
N GLY A 98 5.56 12.01 4.35
CA GLY A 98 5.30 13.01 5.40
C GLY A 98 4.12 13.95 5.14
N GLY A 99 3.14 13.55 4.32
CA GLY A 99 1.83 14.20 4.21
C GLY A 99 1.94 15.70 3.93
N GLY A 100 2.40 16.07 2.74
CA GLY A 100 2.57 17.48 2.37
C GLY A 100 3.25 17.72 1.04
N THR A 101 3.92 16.71 0.50
CA THR A 101 4.56 16.80 -0.81
C THR A 101 4.07 15.65 -1.67
N ALA A 102 2.97 15.90 -2.38
CA ALA A 102 2.73 15.23 -3.64
C ALA A 102 4.04 15.27 -4.44
N PRO A 103 4.53 14.14 -5.00
CA PRO A 103 5.55 14.23 -6.04
C PRO A 103 5.00 15.17 -7.13
N PRO A 104 5.85 16.00 -7.77
CA PRO A 104 5.38 16.80 -8.89
C PRO A 104 4.68 15.85 -9.85
N ALA A 105 3.42 16.16 -10.18
CA ALA A 105 2.69 15.44 -11.21
C ALA A 105 3.64 15.32 -12.39
N ALA A 106 3.85 14.10 -12.89
CA ALA A 106 4.65 13.90 -14.09
C ALA A 106 4.08 14.83 -15.18
N GLU A 107 4.79 15.92 -15.45
CA GLU A 107 4.49 16.81 -16.56
C GLU A 107 4.86 16.05 -17.84
N GLU A 108 3.92 16.09 -18.79
CA GLU A 108 3.83 15.29 -20.02
C GLU A 108 5.07 15.30 -20.93
#